data_AF-A0A261CSW0-F1
#
_entry.id   AF-A0A261CSW0-F1
#
_cell.length_a   1.000
_cell.length_b   1.000
_cell.length_c   1.000
_cell.angle_alpha   90.00
_cell.angle_beta   90.00
_cell.angle_gamma   90.00
#
_symmetry.space_group_name_H-M   'P 1'
#
loop_
_entity.id
_entity.type
_entity.pdbx_description
1 polymer ?
#
loop_
_entity_poly.entity_id
_entity_poly.type
_entity_poly.pdbx_seq_one_letter_code
_entity_poly.pdbx_strand_id
1 'polypeptide(L)'
;MSGELWITLVDTADIVGFTMTFCVNIVLLGLLRTRGKNLGTYKYLMAFFSVFSIFYAIIESILRPIMHIENATFFLISRKRFNYSTRLGKINSAFYCACFATSFVVSGVHFVYRFFATCKPDLLHLFNMPYLLLWPLGCSIPVTMWASVSYFLYPDTEYTEAAVNNVLKTHYNWIKRENVSYIAYVYYQYDNGVKYVYIKNLLGCFVHYFVMSMTFVVMFYCGYATWRTMNEHKEVSNKTRQLQSQLFKALVLQTLIPSIFMYAPTGVMFIAPFFNIDLNANANFIVFCSFLYPGLDPLILILIIRDFRQTNLYAEERRTVLMNHGPPLVQTFLMAQPHKHLCSHSKQL
;
A
#
# COMPACT_ATOMS: atom_id res chain seq x y z
N MET A 1 -21.81 8.89 -9.99
CA MET A 1 -20.90 9.27 -11.09
C MET A 1 -20.98 8.20 -12.19
N SER A 2 -20.82 8.57 -13.46
CA SER A 2 -20.85 7.60 -14.56
C SER A 2 -19.64 6.65 -14.51
N GLY A 3 -19.77 5.47 -15.14
CA GLY A 3 -18.66 4.53 -15.28
C GLY A 3 -17.48 5.12 -16.03
N GLU A 4 -17.73 5.91 -17.09
CA GLU A 4 -16.69 6.58 -17.88
C GLU A 4 -15.81 7.49 -17.02
N LEU A 5 -16.44 8.35 -16.21
CA LEU A 5 -15.72 9.28 -15.34
C LEU A 5 -14.87 8.51 -14.33
N TRP A 6 -15.40 7.43 -13.75
CA TRP A 6 -14.62 6.59 -12.84
C TRP A 6 -13.45 5.90 -13.53
N ILE A 7 -13.62 5.39 -14.75
CA ILE A 7 -12.50 4.82 -15.52
C ILE A 7 -11.41 5.88 -15.75
N THR A 8 -11.77 7.09 -16.17
CA THR A 8 -10.80 8.17 -16.36
C THR A 8 -10.07 8.50 -15.06
N LEU A 9 -10.77 8.58 -13.93
CA LEU A 9 -10.17 8.85 -12.63
C LEU A 9 -9.23 7.74 -12.17
N VAL A 10 -9.65 6.48 -12.31
CA VAL A 10 -8.85 5.30 -11.96
C VAL A 10 -7.62 5.18 -12.85
N ASP A 11 -7.74 5.40 -14.16
CA ASP A 11 -6.61 5.36 -15.10
C ASP A 11 -5.64 6.52 -14.85
N THR A 12 -6.14 7.70 -14.50
CA THR A 12 -5.30 8.83 -14.09
C THR A 12 -4.58 8.53 -12.78
N ALA A 13 -5.27 7.93 -11.81
CA ALA A 13 -4.70 7.52 -10.53
C ALA A 13 -3.66 6.41 -10.70
N ASP A 14 -3.85 5.47 -11.64
CA ASP A 14 -2.82 4.47 -12.00
C ASP A 14 -1.54 5.18 -12.47
N ILE A 15 -1.63 6.08 -13.46
CA ILE A 15 -0.45 6.76 -14.00
C ILE A 15 0.29 7.58 -12.92
N VAL A 16 -0.46 8.37 -12.15
CA VAL A 16 0.10 9.22 -11.08
C VAL A 16 0.67 8.34 -9.95
N GLY A 17 -0.10 7.35 -9.51
CA GLY A 17 0.26 6.41 -8.45
C GLY A 17 1.48 5.56 -8.81
N PHE A 18 1.53 5.03 -10.02
CA PHE A 18 2.65 4.27 -10.56
C PHE A 18 3.93 5.12 -10.59
N THR A 19 3.85 6.31 -11.17
CA THR A 19 5.01 7.21 -11.28
C THR A 19 5.51 7.64 -9.90
N MET A 20 4.59 8.03 -9.01
CA MET A 20 4.91 8.37 -7.63
C MET A 20 5.56 7.18 -6.90
N THR A 21 4.97 5.99 -6.99
CA THR A 21 5.48 4.77 -6.35
C THR A 21 6.88 4.45 -6.82
N PHE A 22 7.14 4.47 -8.13
CA PHE A 22 8.46 4.24 -8.68
C PHE A 22 9.47 5.27 -8.20
N CYS A 23 9.18 6.56 -8.38
CA CYS A 23 10.10 7.64 -8.04
C CYS A 23 10.44 7.64 -6.54
N VAL A 24 9.42 7.60 -5.68
CA VAL A 24 9.59 7.69 -4.23
C VAL A 24 10.31 6.47 -3.67
N ASN A 25 9.94 5.25 -4.10
CA ASN A 25 10.59 4.04 -3.60
C ASN A 25 12.03 3.90 -4.10
N ILE A 26 12.36 4.33 -5.32
CA ILE A 26 13.75 4.38 -5.80
C ILE A 26 14.58 5.37 -4.98
N VAL A 27 14.03 6.57 -4.71
CA VAL A 27 14.68 7.56 -3.83
C VAL A 27 14.89 6.98 -2.44
N LEU A 28 13.87 6.33 -1.85
CA LEU A 28 13.98 5.69 -0.55
C LEU A 28 15.08 4.62 -0.53
N LEU A 29 15.14 3.75 -1.54
CA LEU A 29 16.21 2.75 -1.66
C LEU A 29 17.61 3.39 -1.75
N GLY A 30 17.75 4.49 -2.50
CA GLY A 30 18.98 5.26 -2.57
C GLY A 30 19.38 5.87 -1.22
N LEU A 31 18.41 6.41 -0.47
CA LEU A 31 18.61 6.95 0.87
C LEU A 31 18.97 5.87 1.89
N LEU A 32 18.34 4.70 1.82
CA LEU A 32 18.67 3.55 2.67
C LEU A 32 20.10 3.06 2.45
N ARG A 33 20.55 3.02 1.18
CA ARG A 33 21.93 2.65 0.84
C ARG A 33 22.96 3.64 1.35
N THR A 34 22.69 4.94 1.20
CA THR A 34 23.66 5.99 1.49
C THR A 34 23.66 6.44 2.95
N ARG A 35 22.48 6.45 3.60
CA ARG A 35 22.25 7.04 4.92
C ARG A 35 21.60 6.09 5.93
N GLY A 36 21.17 4.90 5.50
CA GLY A 36 20.52 3.92 6.39
C GLY A 36 21.46 3.18 7.34
N LYS A 37 22.73 3.59 7.49
CA LYS A 37 23.70 2.89 8.37
C LYS A 37 23.23 2.86 9.82
N ASN A 38 22.61 3.94 10.30
CA ASN A 38 22.15 4.06 11.69
C ASN A 38 20.82 3.36 11.95
N LEU A 39 20.13 2.88 10.91
CA LEU A 39 18.83 2.22 11.02
C LEU A 39 18.93 0.72 11.37
N GLY A 40 20.15 0.17 11.43
CA GLY A 40 20.37 -1.24 11.72
C GLY A 40 19.62 -2.14 10.74
N THR A 41 18.89 -3.13 11.26
CA THR A 41 18.16 -4.09 10.44
C THR A 41 16.87 -3.53 9.84
N TYR A 42 16.38 -2.40 10.36
CA TYR A 42 15.18 -1.74 9.85
C TYR A 42 15.29 -1.38 8.36
N LYS A 43 16.51 -1.05 7.91
CA LYS A 43 16.77 -0.68 6.51
C LYS A 43 16.44 -1.81 5.53
N TYR A 44 16.63 -3.06 5.93
CA TYR A 44 16.34 -4.22 5.07
C TYR A 44 14.83 -4.45 4.97
N LEU A 45 14.11 -4.25 6.07
CA LEU A 45 12.64 -4.30 6.07
C LEU A 45 12.04 -3.20 5.18
N MET A 46 12.50 -1.95 5.33
CA MET A 46 12.07 -0.85 4.45
C MET A 46 12.44 -1.09 2.99
N ALA A 47 13.62 -1.64 2.71
CA ALA A 47 14.04 -1.95 1.35
C ALA A 47 13.16 -3.04 0.72
N PHE A 48 12.83 -4.10 1.47
CA PHE A 48 11.90 -5.13 1.03
C PHE A 48 10.52 -4.53 0.68
N PHE A 49 9.96 -3.69 1.56
CA PHE A 49 8.69 -3.02 1.29
C PHE A 49 8.74 -2.10 0.06
N SER A 50 9.86 -1.41 -0.14
CA SER A 50 10.04 -0.53 -1.30
C SER A 50 10.05 -1.33 -2.61
N VAL A 51 10.77 -2.45 -2.63
CA VAL A 51 10.81 -3.38 -3.77
C VAL A 51 9.43 -3.99 -4.02
N PHE A 52 8.76 -4.44 -2.96
CA PHE A 52 7.41 -4.98 -3.05
C PHE A 52 6.41 -3.94 -3.57
N SER A 53 6.48 -2.68 -3.13
CA SER A 53 5.59 -1.61 -3.58
C SER A 53 5.77 -1.32 -5.08
N ILE A 54 7.01 -1.30 -5.57
CA ILE A 54 7.31 -1.17 -6.99
C ILE A 54 6.73 -2.37 -7.77
N PHE A 55 6.96 -3.60 -7.28
CA PHE A 55 6.42 -4.81 -7.88
C PHE A 55 4.88 -4.77 -7.94
N TYR A 56 4.24 -4.37 -6.86
CA TYR A 56 2.79 -4.30 -6.76
C TYR A 56 2.21 -3.27 -7.74
N ALA A 57 2.81 -2.08 -7.86
CA ALA A 57 2.40 -1.08 -8.84
C ALA A 57 2.52 -1.58 -10.29
N ILE A 58 3.52 -2.42 -10.61
CA ILE A 58 3.62 -3.06 -11.93
C ILE A 58 2.44 -3.99 -12.17
N ILE A 59 2.10 -4.85 -11.20
CA ILE A 59 0.97 -5.78 -11.31
C ILE A 59 -0.35 -5.01 -11.48
N GLU A 60 -0.54 -3.95 -10.70
CA GLU A 60 -1.68 -3.05 -10.79
C GLU A 60 -1.84 -2.43 -12.18
N SER A 61 -0.77 -1.85 -12.73
CA SER A 61 -0.81 -1.22 -14.06
C SER A 61 -0.93 -2.24 -15.22
N ILE A 62 -0.52 -3.50 -15.02
CA ILE A 62 -0.74 -4.58 -15.99
C ILE A 62 -2.20 -5.03 -15.99
N LEU A 63 -2.80 -5.20 -14.81
CA LEU A 63 -4.13 -5.79 -14.66
C LEU A 63 -5.26 -4.77 -14.74
N ARG A 64 -4.97 -3.49 -14.49
CA ARG A 64 -5.90 -2.36 -14.58
C ARG A 64 -7.27 -2.69 -13.97
N PRO A 65 -7.29 -3.08 -12.68
CA PRO A 65 -8.51 -3.52 -12.01
C PRO A 65 -9.53 -2.38 -11.96
N ILE A 66 -10.80 -2.76 -11.95
CA ILE A 66 -11.94 -1.90 -11.63
C ILE A 66 -12.84 -2.68 -10.66
N MET A 67 -13.58 -1.94 -9.84
CA MET A 67 -14.49 -2.49 -8.85
C MET A 67 -15.89 -1.96 -9.07
N HIS A 68 -16.88 -2.84 -8.98
CA HIS A 68 -18.30 -2.50 -9.12
C HIS A 68 -19.13 -3.28 -8.11
N ILE A 69 -20.13 -2.66 -7.51
CA ILE A 69 -21.03 -3.34 -6.57
C ILE A 69 -22.47 -3.11 -7.01
N GLU A 70 -23.16 -4.18 -7.38
CA GLU A 70 -24.55 -4.12 -7.84
C GLU A 70 -25.26 -5.45 -7.56
N ASN A 71 -26.53 -5.40 -7.18
CA ASN A 71 -27.38 -6.57 -6.91
C ASN A 71 -26.73 -7.54 -5.90
N ALA A 72 -26.26 -6.99 -4.77
CA ALA A 72 -25.53 -7.74 -3.74
C ALA A 72 -24.33 -8.55 -4.24
N THR A 73 -23.73 -8.13 -5.36
CA THR A 73 -22.54 -8.75 -5.92
C THR A 73 -21.44 -7.70 -6.02
N PHE A 74 -20.31 -8.00 -5.38
CA PHE A 74 -19.09 -7.22 -5.59
C PHE A 74 -18.28 -7.85 -6.73
N PHE A 75 -17.95 -7.07 -7.74
CA PHE A 75 -17.15 -7.47 -8.88
C PHE A 75 -15.77 -6.83 -8.80
N LEU A 76 -14.74 -7.66 -8.81
CA LEU A 76 -13.38 -7.27 -9.17
C LEU A 76 -13.17 -7.63 -10.64
N ILE A 77 -13.07 -6.64 -11.52
CA ILE A 77 -12.93 -6.84 -12.97
C ILE A 77 -11.53 -6.37 -13.38
N SER A 78 -10.73 -7.26 -13.98
CA SER A 78 -9.39 -6.95 -14.49
C SER A 78 -9.44 -6.76 -16.00
N ARG A 79 -8.95 -5.62 -16.50
CA ARG A 79 -8.97 -5.27 -17.93
C ARG A 79 -7.70 -5.81 -18.61
N LYS A 80 -7.84 -6.93 -19.31
CA LYS A 80 -6.74 -7.66 -19.94
C LYS A 80 -5.94 -6.73 -20.87
N ARG A 81 -4.63 -6.62 -20.63
CA ARG A 81 -3.70 -5.91 -21.53
C ARG A 81 -3.20 -6.80 -22.67
N PHE A 82 -3.13 -8.10 -22.41
CA PHE A 82 -2.68 -9.12 -23.35
C PHE A 82 -3.80 -10.12 -23.59
N ASN A 83 -3.84 -10.73 -24.77
CA ASN A 83 -4.80 -11.79 -25.05
C ASN A 83 -4.37 -13.08 -24.35
N TYR A 84 -5.10 -13.45 -23.29
CA TYR A 84 -4.89 -14.69 -22.56
C TYR A 84 -6.22 -15.35 -22.16
N SER A 85 -6.14 -16.66 -21.89
CA SER A 85 -7.29 -17.49 -21.52
C SER A 85 -7.98 -17.03 -20.24
N THR A 86 -9.27 -17.31 -20.10
CA THR A 86 -10.05 -16.96 -18.89
C THR A 86 -9.44 -17.56 -17.62
N ARG A 87 -8.92 -18.80 -17.70
CA ARG A 87 -8.22 -19.45 -16.59
C ARG A 87 -6.99 -18.65 -16.12
N LEU A 88 -6.15 -18.20 -17.06
CA LEU A 88 -4.99 -17.37 -16.71
C LEU A 88 -5.42 -16.00 -16.17
N GLY A 89 -6.52 -15.44 -16.67
CA GLY A 89 -7.11 -14.22 -16.13
C GLY A 89 -7.58 -14.35 -14.69
N LYS A 90 -8.19 -15.48 -14.33
CA LYS A 90 -8.60 -15.77 -12.96
C LYS A 90 -7.41 -15.96 -12.02
N ILE A 91 -6.38 -16.69 -12.48
CA ILE A 91 -5.11 -16.83 -11.74
C ILE A 91 -4.48 -15.47 -11.48
N ASN A 92 -4.43 -14.60 -12.50
CA ASN A 92 -3.89 -13.25 -12.38
C ASN A 92 -4.72 -12.38 -11.41
N SER A 93 -6.05 -12.45 -11.45
CA SER A 93 -6.91 -11.74 -10.49
C SER A 93 -6.71 -12.24 -9.05
N ALA A 94 -6.57 -13.56 -8.85
CA ALA A 94 -6.25 -14.12 -7.53
C ALA A 94 -4.85 -13.72 -7.04
N PHE A 95 -3.87 -13.65 -7.96
CA PHE A 95 -2.53 -13.16 -7.66
C PHE A 95 -2.53 -11.67 -7.29
N TYR A 96 -3.34 -10.85 -7.95
CA TYR A 96 -3.58 -9.47 -7.55
C TYR A 96 -4.15 -9.38 -6.13
N CYS A 97 -5.17 -10.18 -5.80
CA CYS A 97 -5.69 -10.25 -4.43
C CYS A 97 -4.61 -10.65 -3.41
N ALA A 98 -3.67 -11.54 -3.79
CA ALA A 98 -2.54 -11.92 -2.94
C ALA A 98 -1.58 -10.74 -2.69
N CYS A 99 -1.28 -9.96 -3.74
CA CYS A 99 -0.45 -8.76 -3.60
C CYS A 99 -1.16 -7.70 -2.74
N PHE A 100 -2.47 -7.52 -2.93
CA PHE A 100 -3.26 -6.62 -2.08
C PHE A 100 -3.23 -7.06 -0.61
N ALA A 101 -3.41 -8.36 -0.34
CA ALA A 101 -3.29 -8.93 1.00
C ALA A 101 -1.89 -8.74 1.62
N THR A 102 -0.85 -8.88 0.80
CA THR A 102 0.54 -8.71 1.23
C THR A 102 0.79 -7.28 1.73
N SER A 103 0.17 -6.28 1.10
CA SER A 103 0.25 -4.89 1.55
C SER A 103 -0.24 -4.72 2.99
N PHE A 104 -1.38 -5.31 3.37
CA PHE A 104 -1.88 -5.27 4.75
C PHE A 104 -0.93 -5.92 5.75
N VAL A 105 -0.40 -7.11 5.38
CA VAL A 105 0.48 -7.90 6.24
C VAL A 105 1.80 -7.18 6.48
N VAL A 106 2.42 -6.63 5.42
CA VAL A 106 3.69 -5.92 5.54
C VAL A 106 3.51 -4.61 6.32
N SER A 107 2.40 -3.88 6.14
CA SER A 107 2.07 -2.75 7.01
C SER A 107 2.04 -3.17 8.48
N GLY A 108 1.41 -4.30 8.81
CA GLY A 108 1.41 -4.86 10.16
C GLY A 108 2.82 -5.14 10.70
N VAL A 109 3.70 -5.75 9.89
CA VAL A 109 5.09 -6.03 10.27
C VAL A 109 5.86 -4.74 10.58
N HIS A 110 5.64 -3.65 9.84
CA HIS A 110 6.26 -2.35 10.15
C HIS A 110 5.86 -1.83 11.54
N PHE A 111 4.60 -2.00 11.93
CA PHE A 111 4.13 -1.62 13.27
C PHE A 111 4.70 -2.53 14.36
N VAL A 112 4.79 -3.83 14.12
CA VAL A 112 5.42 -4.78 15.05
C VAL A 112 6.90 -4.43 15.25
N TYR A 113 7.63 -4.12 14.18
CA TYR A 113 9.02 -3.69 14.27
C TYR A 113 9.18 -2.47 15.18
N ARG A 114 8.35 -1.43 14.97
CA ARG A 114 8.39 -0.19 15.78
C ARG A 114 8.06 -0.45 17.24
N PHE A 115 7.07 -1.32 17.47
CA PHE A 115 6.71 -1.76 18.81
C PHE A 115 7.87 -2.47 19.51
N PHE A 116 8.56 -3.41 18.86
CA PHE A 116 9.74 -4.05 19.45
C PHE A 116 10.88 -3.05 19.67
N ALA A 117 11.18 -2.19 18.70
CA ALA A 117 12.24 -1.19 18.85
C ALA A 117 12.00 -0.21 20.01
N THR A 118 10.75 0.05 20.38
CA THR A 118 10.39 1.07 21.39
C THR A 118 10.00 0.47 22.74
N CYS A 119 9.16 -0.57 22.74
CA CYS A 119 8.52 -1.10 23.95
C CYS A 119 9.17 -2.39 24.45
N LYS A 120 9.79 -3.17 23.55
CA LYS A 120 10.36 -4.50 23.84
C LYS A 120 11.67 -4.71 23.08
N PRO A 121 12.72 -3.92 23.38
CA PRO A 121 13.99 -3.98 22.64
C PRO A 121 14.64 -5.36 22.69
N ASP A 122 14.41 -6.15 23.75
CA ASP A 122 14.90 -7.52 23.88
C ASP A 122 14.39 -8.44 22.77
N LEU A 123 13.21 -8.18 22.20
CA LEU A 123 12.63 -8.95 21.10
C LEU A 123 13.09 -8.49 19.71
N LEU A 124 13.85 -7.40 19.62
CA LEU A 124 14.32 -6.86 18.34
C LEU A 124 15.26 -7.83 17.59
N HIS A 125 15.88 -8.76 18.30
CA HIS A 125 16.71 -9.82 17.71
C HIS A 125 15.93 -10.70 16.70
N LEU A 126 14.60 -10.80 16.82
CA LEU A 126 13.74 -11.51 15.85
C LEU A 126 13.74 -10.86 14.46
N PHE A 127 14.14 -9.59 14.37
CA PHE A 127 14.33 -8.91 13.10
C PHE A 127 15.78 -8.96 12.61
N ASN A 128 16.69 -9.65 13.29
CA ASN A 128 18.06 -9.85 12.85
C ASN A 128 18.24 -11.20 12.15
N MET A 129 19.29 -11.33 11.33
CA MET A 129 19.63 -12.64 10.76
C MET A 129 20.04 -13.61 11.88
N PRO A 130 19.61 -14.89 11.83
CA PRO A 130 18.84 -15.53 10.76
C PRO A 130 17.31 -15.41 10.89
N TYR A 131 16.77 -15.01 12.05
CA TYR A 131 15.33 -14.95 12.33
C TYR A 131 14.53 -14.05 11.37
N LEU A 132 15.18 -13.03 10.79
CA LEU A 132 14.61 -12.19 9.74
C LEU A 132 14.02 -13.02 8.57
N LEU A 133 14.60 -14.19 8.27
CA LEU A 133 14.12 -15.10 7.21
C LEU A 133 12.78 -15.78 7.54
N LEU A 134 12.38 -15.82 8.81
CA LEU A 134 11.09 -16.40 9.23
C LEU A 134 9.91 -15.46 8.94
N TRP A 135 10.13 -14.15 8.87
CA TRP A 135 9.07 -13.18 8.63
C TRP A 135 8.34 -13.37 7.30
N PRO A 136 9.03 -13.51 6.14
CA PRO A 136 8.37 -13.82 4.88
C PRO A 136 7.52 -15.11 4.95
N LEU A 137 8.00 -16.14 5.65
CA LEU A 137 7.27 -17.39 5.82
C LEU A 137 6.00 -17.17 6.65
N GLY A 138 6.08 -16.47 7.79
CA GLY A 138 4.91 -16.11 8.59
C GLY A 138 3.91 -15.25 7.84
N CYS A 139 4.39 -14.26 7.07
CA CYS A 139 3.56 -13.39 6.24
C CYS A 139 2.86 -14.15 5.11
N SER A 140 3.44 -15.23 4.62
CA SER A 140 2.85 -16.03 3.54
C SER A 140 1.55 -16.72 3.96
N ILE A 141 1.34 -17.01 5.25
CA ILE A 141 0.14 -17.70 5.75
C ILE A 141 -1.14 -16.88 5.47
N PRO A 142 -1.31 -15.64 5.97
CA PRO A 142 -2.51 -14.85 5.67
C PRO A 142 -2.65 -14.51 4.18
N VAL A 143 -1.53 -14.32 3.46
CA VAL A 143 -1.54 -14.03 2.02
C VAL A 143 -2.05 -15.22 1.21
N THR A 144 -1.53 -16.42 1.48
CA THR A 144 -1.97 -17.65 0.81
C THR A 144 -3.39 -18.02 1.17
N MET A 145 -3.83 -17.77 2.41
CA MET A 145 -5.22 -17.92 2.82
C MET A 145 -6.14 -17.00 1.99
N TRP A 146 -5.79 -15.72 1.87
CA TRP A 146 -6.55 -14.74 1.05
C TRP A 146 -6.61 -15.13 -0.43
N ALA A 147 -5.47 -15.52 -1.00
CA ALA A 147 -5.33 -15.90 -2.40
C ALA A 147 -6.10 -17.17 -2.74
N SER A 148 -5.99 -18.19 -1.87
CA SER A 148 -6.69 -19.47 -2.03
C SER A 148 -8.19 -19.28 -2.05
N VAL A 149 -8.71 -18.48 -1.11
CA VAL A 149 -10.13 -18.15 -1.08
C VAL A 149 -10.57 -17.40 -2.35
N SER A 150 -9.75 -16.44 -2.81
CA SER A 150 -10.02 -15.68 -4.03
C SER A 150 -10.11 -16.55 -5.28
N TYR A 151 -9.37 -17.66 -5.33
CA TYR A 151 -9.38 -18.58 -6.47
C TYR A 151 -10.47 -19.66 -6.37
N PHE A 152 -10.61 -20.31 -5.20
CA PHE A 152 -11.44 -21.50 -5.03
C PHE A 152 -12.90 -21.21 -4.67
N LEU A 153 -13.17 -20.16 -3.88
CA LEU A 153 -14.51 -19.94 -3.35
C LEU A 153 -15.41 -19.10 -4.26
N TYR A 154 -14.85 -18.44 -5.29
CA TYR A 154 -15.59 -17.61 -6.25
C TYR A 154 -15.54 -18.20 -7.67
N PRO A 155 -16.24 -19.32 -7.95
CA PRO A 155 -16.27 -19.95 -9.27
C PRO A 155 -16.99 -19.07 -10.30
N ASP A 156 -16.61 -19.25 -11.57
CA ASP A 156 -17.33 -18.62 -12.69
C ASP A 156 -18.57 -19.49 -12.95
N THR A 157 -19.75 -18.90 -12.83
CA THR A 157 -21.05 -19.56 -13.01
C THR A 157 -21.85 -18.85 -14.11
N GLU A 158 -22.89 -19.48 -14.65
CA GLU A 158 -23.80 -18.83 -15.60
C GLU A 158 -24.40 -17.54 -15.03
N TYR A 159 -24.75 -17.55 -13.73
CA TYR A 159 -25.23 -16.36 -13.03
C TYR A 159 -24.21 -15.23 -13.02
N THR A 160 -22.97 -15.51 -12.59
CA THR A 160 -21.93 -14.46 -12.50
C THR A 160 -21.51 -13.96 -13.86
N GLU A 161 -21.55 -14.83 -14.88
CA GLU A 161 -21.27 -14.49 -16.27
C GLU A 161 -22.36 -13.57 -16.84
N ALA A 162 -23.63 -13.87 -16.61
CA ALA A 162 -24.73 -13.00 -16.99
C ALA A 162 -24.66 -11.65 -16.25
N ALA A 163 -24.36 -11.68 -14.95
CA ALA A 163 -24.29 -10.49 -14.12
C ALA A 163 -23.15 -9.56 -14.54
N VAL A 164 -21.93 -10.07 -14.76
CA VAL A 164 -20.81 -9.22 -15.24
C VAL A 164 -21.09 -8.67 -16.64
N ASN A 165 -21.74 -9.44 -17.52
CA ASN A 165 -22.13 -8.96 -18.84
C ASN A 165 -23.17 -7.83 -18.76
N ASN A 166 -24.10 -7.91 -17.81
CA ASN A 166 -25.04 -6.81 -17.55
C ASN A 166 -24.32 -5.56 -17.06
N VAL A 167 -23.42 -5.70 -16.08
CA VAL A 167 -22.60 -4.58 -15.55
C VAL A 167 -21.81 -3.91 -16.66
N LEU A 168 -21.14 -4.69 -17.52
CA LEU A 168 -20.38 -4.16 -18.64
C LEU A 168 -21.29 -3.42 -19.63
N LYS A 169 -22.44 -3.99 -20.02
CA LYS A 169 -23.35 -3.35 -20.97
C LYS A 169 -23.99 -2.06 -20.45
N THR A 170 -24.29 -2.00 -19.16
CA THR A 170 -25.02 -0.88 -18.55
C THR A 170 -24.11 0.25 -18.11
N HIS A 171 -22.93 -0.07 -17.55
CA HIS A 171 -22.02 0.91 -16.94
C HIS A 171 -20.71 1.11 -17.69
N TYR A 172 -20.29 0.14 -18.52
CA TYR A 172 -18.98 0.14 -19.18
C TYR A 172 -19.06 -0.36 -20.63
N ASN A 173 -20.04 0.13 -21.40
CA ASN A 173 -20.45 -0.49 -22.68
C ASN A 173 -19.34 -0.55 -23.76
N TRP A 174 -18.28 0.26 -23.63
CA TRP A 174 -17.09 0.25 -24.48
C TRP A 174 -16.09 -0.86 -24.12
N ILE A 175 -16.21 -1.48 -22.94
CA ILE A 175 -15.37 -2.59 -22.50
C ILE A 175 -16.01 -3.90 -22.92
N LYS A 176 -15.37 -4.58 -23.88
CA LYS A 176 -15.83 -5.88 -24.35
C LYS A 176 -15.54 -7.00 -23.36
N ARG A 177 -16.46 -7.96 -23.24
CA ARG A 177 -16.38 -9.07 -22.29
C ARG A 177 -15.13 -9.94 -22.46
N GLU A 178 -14.70 -10.20 -23.70
CA GLU A 178 -13.52 -11.01 -24.01
C GLU A 178 -12.21 -10.40 -23.45
N ASN A 179 -12.19 -9.07 -23.30
CA ASN A 179 -11.06 -8.28 -22.83
C ASN A 179 -11.02 -8.13 -21.31
N VAL A 180 -11.87 -8.83 -20.56
CA VAL A 180 -11.85 -8.79 -19.10
C VAL A 180 -11.78 -10.19 -18.48
N SER A 181 -11.15 -10.28 -17.31
CA SER A 181 -11.39 -11.35 -16.33
C SER A 181 -12.08 -10.75 -15.12
N TYR A 182 -12.75 -11.58 -14.32
CA TYR A 182 -13.44 -11.10 -13.12
C TYR A 182 -13.36 -12.10 -11.97
N ILE A 183 -13.61 -11.59 -10.76
CA ILE A 183 -13.97 -12.36 -9.57
C ILE A 183 -15.26 -11.73 -9.04
N ALA A 184 -16.31 -12.54 -8.90
CA ALA A 184 -17.63 -12.08 -8.46
C ALA A 184 -17.96 -12.64 -7.06
N TYR A 185 -18.06 -11.74 -6.10
CA TYR A 185 -18.41 -11.97 -4.71
C TYR A 185 -19.92 -11.81 -4.58
N VAL A 186 -20.66 -12.86 -4.93
CA VAL A 186 -22.12 -12.91 -4.82
C VAL A 186 -22.53 -13.19 -3.37
N TYR A 187 -23.28 -12.29 -2.74
CA TYR A 187 -23.74 -12.47 -1.34
C TYR A 187 -25.10 -13.16 -1.30
N TYR A 188 -25.99 -12.75 -2.19
CA TYR A 188 -27.34 -13.30 -2.31
C TYR A 188 -27.64 -13.69 -3.76
N GLN A 189 -28.43 -14.75 -3.91
CA GLN A 189 -29.01 -15.17 -5.19
C GLN A 189 -30.51 -15.39 -5.02
N TYR A 190 -31.22 -15.42 -6.15
CA TYR A 190 -32.64 -15.71 -6.20
C TYR A 190 -32.83 -17.03 -6.94
N ASP A 191 -33.49 -17.99 -6.30
CA ASP A 191 -33.97 -19.21 -6.93
C ASP A 191 -35.50 -19.24 -6.80
N ASN A 192 -36.21 -19.29 -7.93
CA ASN A 192 -37.67 -19.22 -7.99
C ASN A 192 -38.30 -18.06 -7.20
N GLY A 193 -37.65 -16.89 -7.21
CA GLY A 193 -38.08 -15.69 -6.47
C GLY A 193 -37.75 -15.70 -4.98
N VAL A 194 -37.18 -16.78 -4.45
CA VAL A 194 -36.73 -16.88 -3.06
C VAL A 194 -35.26 -16.47 -2.97
N LYS A 195 -34.99 -15.45 -2.15
CA LYS A 195 -33.64 -14.98 -1.85
C LYS A 195 -32.92 -15.95 -0.92
N TYR A 196 -31.76 -16.44 -1.30
CA TYR A 196 -30.89 -17.26 -0.45
C TYR A 196 -29.46 -16.71 -0.40
N VAL A 197 -28.75 -17.05 0.68
CA VAL A 197 -27.36 -16.66 0.89
C VAL A 197 -26.44 -17.60 0.14
N TYR A 198 -25.51 -17.06 -0.64
CA TYR A 198 -24.50 -17.88 -1.30
C TYR A 198 -23.33 -18.18 -0.34
N ILE A 199 -23.53 -19.19 0.50
CA ILE A 199 -22.67 -19.53 1.66
C ILE A 199 -21.19 -19.63 1.30
N LYS A 200 -20.84 -20.22 0.14
CA LYS A 200 -19.45 -20.38 -0.30
C LYS A 200 -18.74 -19.03 -0.45
N ASN A 201 -19.36 -18.06 -1.12
CA ASN A 201 -18.76 -16.72 -1.26
C ASN A 201 -18.74 -15.99 0.08
N LEU A 202 -19.77 -16.14 0.92
CA LEU A 202 -19.81 -15.49 2.22
C LEU A 202 -18.70 -15.99 3.15
N LEU A 203 -18.42 -17.29 3.14
CA LEU A 203 -17.26 -17.86 3.84
C LEU A 203 -15.95 -17.23 3.34
N GLY A 204 -15.84 -17.03 2.03
CA GLY A 204 -14.68 -16.36 1.47
C GLY A 204 -14.54 -14.90 1.91
N CYS A 205 -15.64 -14.15 1.92
CA CYS A 205 -15.68 -12.77 2.39
C CYS A 205 -15.32 -12.68 3.87
N PHE A 206 -15.81 -13.62 4.68
CA PHE A 206 -15.45 -13.72 6.09
C PHE A 206 -13.95 -13.93 6.29
N VAL A 207 -13.32 -14.81 5.51
CA VAL A 207 -11.86 -15.02 5.56
C VAL A 207 -11.09 -13.75 5.20
N HIS A 208 -11.50 -13.04 4.14
CA HIS A 208 -10.88 -11.75 3.77
C HIS A 208 -11.04 -10.72 4.90
N TYR A 209 -12.24 -10.59 5.45
CA TYR A 209 -12.51 -9.69 6.57
C TYR A 209 -11.73 -10.06 7.83
N PHE A 210 -11.59 -11.36 8.13
CA PHE A 210 -10.80 -11.86 9.26
C PHE A 210 -9.33 -11.48 9.12
N VAL A 211 -8.70 -11.74 7.97
CA VAL A 211 -7.30 -11.38 7.73
C VAL A 211 -7.11 -9.86 7.88
N MET A 212 -7.96 -9.06 7.24
CA MET A 212 -7.89 -7.60 7.34
C MET A 212 -8.09 -7.09 8.78
N SER A 213 -9.07 -7.65 9.50
CA SER A 213 -9.35 -7.24 10.89
C SER A 213 -8.20 -7.59 11.82
N MET A 214 -7.61 -8.77 11.68
CA MET A 214 -6.47 -9.19 12.49
C MET A 214 -5.24 -8.32 12.24
N THR A 215 -4.92 -7.99 10.98
CA THR A 215 -3.80 -7.06 10.70
C THR A 215 -4.08 -5.65 11.22
N PHE A 216 -5.33 -5.19 11.14
CA PHE A 216 -5.73 -3.90 11.70
C PHE A 216 -5.59 -3.85 13.22
N VAL A 217 -6.02 -4.90 13.94
CA VAL A 217 -5.88 -5.01 15.40
C VAL A 217 -4.41 -4.99 15.80
N VAL A 218 -3.55 -5.75 15.11
CA VAL A 218 -2.09 -5.74 15.36
C VAL A 218 -1.52 -4.35 15.14
N MET A 219 -1.85 -3.71 14.01
CA MET A 219 -1.41 -2.36 13.68
C MET A 219 -1.82 -1.35 14.77
N PHE A 220 -3.09 -1.36 15.16
CA PHE A 220 -3.63 -0.44 16.16
C PHE A 220 -3.00 -0.67 17.53
N TYR A 221 -2.91 -1.92 17.98
CA TYR A 221 -2.29 -2.28 19.25
C TYR A 221 -0.83 -1.86 19.30
N CYS A 222 -0.02 -2.25 18.30
CA CYS A 222 1.39 -1.91 18.23
C CYS A 222 1.60 -0.39 18.13
N GLY A 223 0.77 0.30 17.33
CA GLY A 223 0.79 1.75 17.22
C GLY A 223 0.48 2.44 18.54
N TYR A 224 -0.59 2.03 19.23
CA TYR A 224 -1.01 2.58 20.52
C TYR A 224 0.00 2.30 21.64
N ALA A 225 0.54 1.08 21.72
CA ALA A 225 1.52 0.73 22.74
C ALA A 225 2.85 1.50 22.55
N THR A 226 3.28 1.67 21.29
CA THR A 226 4.44 2.50 20.94
C THR A 226 4.19 3.96 21.32
N TRP A 227 3.02 4.49 20.96
CA TRP A 227 2.57 5.84 21.33
C TRP A 227 2.62 6.06 22.84
N ARG A 228 2.06 5.12 23.61
CA ARG A 228 2.00 5.20 25.08
C ARG A 228 3.39 5.21 25.69
N THR A 229 4.26 4.28 25.28
CA THR A 229 5.62 4.15 25.83
C THR A 229 6.47 5.39 25.56
N MET A 230 6.37 5.97 24.35
CA MET A 230 7.02 7.23 24.01
C MET A 230 6.51 8.41 24.86
N ASN A 231 5.24 8.37 25.24
CA ASN A 231 4.59 9.44 26.01
C ASN A 231 4.91 9.35 27.53
N GLU A 232 5.20 8.16 28.04
CA GLU A 232 5.57 7.91 29.44
C GLU A 232 7.03 8.30 29.72
N HIS A 233 7.96 8.06 28.78
CA HIS A 233 9.39 8.39 28.94
C HIS A 233 9.72 9.86 28.59
N LYS A 234 8.87 10.82 28.98
CA LYS A 234 8.98 12.24 28.60
C LYS A 234 10.09 13.04 29.31
N GLU A 235 10.77 12.48 30.30
CA GLU A 235 11.79 13.17 31.11
C GLU A 235 13.17 13.33 30.43
N VAL A 236 13.22 13.32 29.09
CA VAL A 236 14.47 13.42 28.33
C VAL A 236 14.65 14.83 27.76
N SER A 237 15.91 15.28 27.64
CA SER A 237 16.30 16.64 27.24
C SER A 237 15.50 17.23 26.06
N ASN A 238 15.40 18.56 26.01
CA ASN A 238 14.63 19.30 24.97
C ASN A 238 14.95 18.86 23.52
N LYS A 239 16.20 18.46 23.23
CA LYS A 239 16.62 17.98 21.90
C LYS A 239 16.05 16.58 21.61
N THR A 240 16.03 15.69 22.59
CA THR A 240 15.42 14.35 22.52
C THR A 240 13.90 14.46 22.44
N ARG A 241 13.27 15.37 23.19
CA ARG A 241 11.82 15.64 23.15
C ARG A 241 11.33 16.07 21.75
N GLN A 242 12.06 16.93 21.05
CA GLN A 242 11.71 17.33 19.68
C GLN A 242 11.84 16.16 18.68
N LEU A 243 12.86 15.32 18.83
CA LEU A 243 13.03 14.13 17.98
C LEU A 243 11.90 13.11 18.22
N GLN A 244 11.57 12.83 19.49
CA GLN A 244 10.48 11.94 19.90
C GLN A 244 9.11 12.44 19.40
N SER A 245 8.83 13.74 19.47
CA SER A 245 7.60 14.35 18.95
C SER A 245 7.47 14.22 17.42
N GLN A 246 8.58 14.27 16.69
CA GLN A 246 8.55 14.06 15.23
C GLN A 246 8.34 12.60 14.86
N LEU A 247 9.01 11.67 15.54
CA LEU A 247 8.78 10.23 15.36
C LEU A 247 7.35 9.83 15.72
N PHE A 248 6.77 10.48 16.72
CA PHE A 248 5.38 10.31 17.13
C PHE A 248 4.40 10.81 16.05
N LYS A 249 4.60 12.02 15.51
CA LYS A 249 3.80 12.52 14.38
C LYS A 249 3.93 11.59 13.17
N ALA A 250 5.12 11.01 12.97
CA ALA A 250 5.35 9.99 11.95
C ALA A 250 4.45 8.77 12.14
N LEU A 251 4.46 8.23 13.35
CA LEU A 251 3.74 7.02 13.68
C LEU A 251 2.22 7.21 13.52
N VAL A 252 1.69 8.36 13.96
CA VAL A 252 0.27 8.69 13.80
C VAL A 252 -0.09 8.83 12.32
N LEU A 253 0.67 9.62 11.54
CA LEU A 253 0.43 9.78 10.10
C LEU A 253 0.54 8.45 9.33
N GLN A 254 1.50 7.61 9.69
CA GLN A 254 1.68 6.28 9.09
C GLN A 254 0.62 5.27 9.50
N THR A 255 -0.11 5.50 10.59
CA THR A 255 -1.28 4.68 10.94
C THR A 255 -2.50 5.17 10.16
N LEU A 256 -2.64 6.48 9.99
CA LEU A 256 -3.77 7.09 9.29
C LEU A 256 -3.80 6.76 7.80
N ILE A 257 -2.63 6.74 7.13
CA ILE A 257 -2.58 6.53 5.67
C ILE A 257 -3.13 5.16 5.27
N PRO A 258 -2.62 4.01 5.77
CA PRO A 258 -3.20 2.71 5.48
C PRO A 258 -4.66 2.64 5.93
N SER A 259 -5.02 3.27 7.06
CA SER A 259 -6.40 3.26 7.56
C SER A 259 -7.38 3.92 6.58
N ILE A 260 -7.00 5.07 6.00
CA ILE A 260 -7.84 5.85 5.08
C ILE A 260 -7.80 5.30 3.65
N PHE A 261 -6.62 4.92 3.16
CA PHE A 261 -6.42 4.53 1.75
C PHE A 261 -6.53 3.03 1.51
N MET A 262 -6.53 2.18 2.54
CA MET A 262 -6.68 0.74 2.37
C MET A 262 -7.82 0.17 3.23
N TYR A 263 -7.71 0.26 4.56
CA TYR A 263 -8.62 -0.47 5.45
C TYR A 263 -10.06 0.02 5.38
N ALA A 264 -10.31 1.33 5.49
CA ALA A 264 -11.64 1.90 5.42
C ALA A 264 -12.35 1.63 4.07
N PRO A 265 -11.77 1.94 2.90
CA PRO A 265 -12.42 1.67 1.62
C PRO A 265 -12.66 0.17 1.39
N THR A 266 -11.70 -0.70 1.74
CA THR A 266 -11.89 -2.16 1.65
C THR A 266 -12.94 -2.69 2.63
N GLY A 267 -13.04 -2.13 3.84
CA GLY A 267 -14.10 -2.49 4.79
C GLY A 267 -15.49 -2.18 4.23
N VAL A 268 -15.67 -0.97 3.69
CA VAL A 268 -16.94 -0.57 3.03
C VAL A 268 -17.27 -1.50 1.87
N MET A 269 -16.29 -1.92 1.08
CA MET A 269 -16.45 -2.84 -0.05
C MET A 269 -17.08 -4.18 0.33
N PHE A 270 -16.63 -4.79 1.43
CA PHE A 270 -17.16 -6.08 1.88
C PHE A 270 -18.47 -5.94 2.65
N ILE A 271 -18.68 -4.81 3.33
CA ILE A 271 -19.88 -4.58 4.13
C ILE A 271 -21.08 -4.16 3.26
N ALA A 272 -20.89 -3.32 2.24
CA ALA A 272 -21.98 -2.78 1.43
C ALA A 272 -22.85 -3.87 0.75
N PRO A 273 -22.30 -4.87 0.06
CA PRO A 273 -23.10 -5.92 -0.58
C PRO A 273 -23.86 -6.80 0.43
N PHE A 274 -23.32 -6.97 1.65
CA PHE A 274 -23.99 -7.71 2.72
C PHE A 274 -25.30 -7.03 3.14
N PHE A 275 -25.32 -5.70 3.18
CA PHE A 275 -26.53 -4.91 3.44
C PHE A 275 -27.35 -4.61 2.18
N ASN A 276 -27.01 -5.22 1.03
CA ASN A 276 -27.65 -4.99 -0.26
C ASN A 276 -27.57 -3.51 -0.70
N ILE A 277 -26.45 -2.84 -0.39
CA ILE A 277 -26.17 -1.46 -0.77
C ILE A 277 -25.38 -1.47 -2.08
N ASP A 278 -25.98 -0.92 -3.14
CA ASP A 278 -25.34 -0.79 -4.44
C ASP A 278 -24.51 0.49 -4.53
N LEU A 279 -23.18 0.34 -4.57
CA LEU A 279 -22.27 1.44 -4.83
C LEU A 279 -22.07 1.70 -6.33
N ASN A 280 -22.47 0.75 -7.18
CA ASN A 280 -22.23 0.73 -8.62
C ASN A 280 -20.76 1.07 -8.92
N ALA A 281 -20.53 1.96 -9.89
CA ALA A 281 -19.19 2.40 -10.26
C ALA A 281 -18.44 3.16 -9.16
N ASN A 282 -19.12 3.65 -8.10
CA ASN A 282 -18.43 4.33 -6.99
C ASN A 282 -17.54 3.39 -6.17
N ALA A 283 -17.71 2.07 -6.30
CA ALA A 283 -16.78 1.10 -5.73
C ALA A 283 -15.35 1.24 -6.29
N ASN A 284 -15.18 1.86 -7.46
CA ASN A 284 -13.86 2.18 -8.02
C ASN A 284 -13.02 3.13 -7.14
N PHE A 285 -13.62 3.81 -6.15
CA PHE A 285 -12.88 4.59 -5.16
C PHE A 285 -11.82 3.76 -4.44
N ILE A 286 -12.06 2.46 -4.23
CA ILE A 286 -11.10 1.56 -3.57
C ILE A 286 -9.85 1.38 -4.43
N VAL A 287 -10.05 1.17 -5.74
CA VAL A 287 -8.94 1.05 -6.71
C VAL A 287 -8.19 2.37 -6.83
N PHE A 288 -8.90 3.50 -6.84
CA PHE A 288 -8.29 4.82 -6.80
C PHE A 288 -7.37 4.98 -5.58
N CYS A 289 -7.83 4.59 -4.39
CA CYS A 289 -6.99 4.64 -3.19
C CYS A 289 -5.82 3.64 -3.24
N SER A 290 -6.02 2.43 -3.79
CA SER A 290 -4.99 1.40 -3.88
C SER A 290 -3.81 1.84 -4.76
N PHE A 291 -4.07 2.51 -5.89
CA PHE A 291 -3.00 3.02 -6.76
C PHE A 291 -2.13 4.09 -6.10
N LEU A 292 -2.69 4.91 -5.21
CA LEU A 292 -1.96 6.01 -4.57
C LEU A 292 -1.18 5.56 -3.34
N TYR A 293 -1.69 4.56 -2.60
CA TYR A 293 -1.13 4.13 -1.32
C TYR A 293 0.37 3.76 -1.38
N PRO A 294 0.86 2.91 -2.33
CA PRO A 294 2.25 2.44 -2.35
C PRO A 294 3.29 3.55 -2.55
N GLY A 295 2.88 4.70 -3.10
CA GLY A 295 3.74 5.88 -3.23
C GLY A 295 3.60 6.85 -2.06
N LEU A 296 2.39 7.01 -1.50
CA LEU A 296 2.13 7.93 -0.39
C LEU A 296 2.81 7.48 0.90
N ASP A 297 2.78 6.18 1.22
CA ASP A 297 3.37 5.66 2.47
C ASP A 297 4.89 5.94 2.58
N PRO A 298 5.73 5.58 1.60
CA PRO A 298 7.16 5.89 1.66
C PRO A 298 7.45 7.38 1.49
N LEU A 299 6.60 8.15 0.80
CA LEU A 299 6.78 9.60 0.66
C LEU A 299 6.68 10.27 2.03
N ILE A 300 5.65 9.91 2.78
CA ILE A 300 5.39 10.45 4.12
C ILE A 300 6.50 10.02 5.09
N LEU A 301 6.99 8.78 4.99
CA LEU A 301 8.16 8.32 5.73
C LEU A 301 9.40 9.21 5.46
N ILE A 302 9.71 9.50 4.18
CA ILE A 302 10.83 10.36 3.78
C ILE A 302 10.66 11.79 4.32
N LEU A 303 9.45 12.34 4.25
CA LEU A 303 9.14 13.70 4.72
C LEU A 303 9.19 13.84 6.25
N ILE A 304 9.17 12.74 7.01
CA ILE A 304 9.21 12.80 8.46
C ILE A 304 10.59 12.47 9.03
N ILE A 305 11.32 11.51 8.45
CA ILE A 305 12.65 11.13 8.95
C ILE A 305 13.66 12.24 8.63
N ARG A 306 14.17 12.89 9.68
CA ARG A 306 15.14 14.01 9.58
C ARG A 306 16.37 13.66 8.74
N ASP A 307 16.94 12.47 8.94
CA ASP A 307 18.15 12.00 8.25
C ASP A 307 17.95 11.91 6.71
N PHE A 308 16.71 11.66 6.29
CA PHE A 308 16.30 11.63 4.88
C PHE A 308 16.06 13.04 4.33
N ARG A 309 15.48 13.94 5.14
CA ARG A 309 15.18 15.34 4.75
C ARG A 309 16.38 16.27 4.64
N GLN A 310 17.44 16.05 5.42
CA GLN A 310 18.64 16.91 5.37
C GLN A 310 19.51 16.60 4.13
N THR A 311 18.87 16.38 2.99
CA THR A 311 19.50 16.07 1.69
C THR A 311 20.19 17.31 1.12
N ASN A 312 19.59 18.50 1.28
CA ASN A 312 20.14 19.75 0.73
C ASN A 312 21.23 20.38 1.59
N LEU A 313 21.05 20.44 2.92
CA LEU A 313 21.98 21.13 3.83
C LEU A 313 23.37 20.47 3.88
N TYR A 314 23.44 19.14 3.91
CA TYR A 314 24.73 18.43 3.93
C TYR A 314 25.37 18.28 2.54
N ALA A 315 24.60 18.35 1.45
CA ALA A 315 25.19 18.41 0.11
C ALA A 315 25.92 19.75 -0.09
N GLU A 316 25.35 20.83 0.46
CA GLU A 316 25.98 22.14 0.53
C GLU A 316 27.20 22.10 1.46
N GLU A 317 27.08 21.57 2.68
CA GLU A 317 28.19 21.47 3.63
C GLU A 317 29.34 20.58 3.11
N ARG A 318 29.03 19.46 2.45
CA ARG A 318 30.03 18.60 1.81
C ARG A 318 30.66 19.26 0.58
N ARG A 319 29.90 20.06 -0.18
CA ARG A 319 30.44 20.91 -1.26
C ARG A 319 31.36 21.99 -0.68
N THR A 320 30.99 22.63 0.42
CA THR A 320 31.82 23.64 1.12
C THR A 320 33.10 23.02 1.68
N VAL A 321 33.02 21.84 2.31
CA VAL A 321 34.20 21.11 2.82
C VAL A 321 35.10 20.66 1.67
N LEU A 322 34.55 20.17 0.55
CA LEU A 322 35.32 19.81 -0.64
C LEU A 322 35.90 21.03 -1.37
N MET A 323 35.25 22.19 -1.31
CA MET A 323 35.81 23.45 -1.78
C MET A 323 36.96 23.93 -0.89
N ASN A 324 36.89 23.75 0.44
CA ASN A 324 37.89 24.26 1.36
C ASN A 324 39.07 23.31 1.59
N HIS A 325 38.85 21.99 1.51
CA HIS A 325 39.82 20.96 1.91
C HIS A 325 39.91 19.77 0.94
N GLY A 326 39.28 19.85 -0.23
CA GLY A 326 39.36 18.80 -1.25
C GLY A 326 40.65 18.86 -2.08
N PRO A 327 40.96 17.80 -2.85
CA PRO A 327 42.07 17.81 -3.79
C PRO A 327 41.92 18.97 -4.81
N PRO A 328 43.02 19.59 -5.29
CA PRO A 328 42.97 20.76 -6.17
C PRO A 328 42.08 20.54 -7.41
N LEU A 329 42.11 19.33 -7.97
CA LEU A 329 41.33 18.95 -9.14
C LEU A 329 39.80 18.96 -8.89
N VAL A 330 39.39 18.63 -7.66
CA VAL A 330 37.99 18.62 -7.23
C VAL A 330 37.51 20.03 -6.92
N GLN A 331 38.37 20.86 -6.32
CA GLN A 331 38.07 22.28 -6.05
C GLN A 331 37.82 23.04 -7.37
N THR A 332 38.73 22.90 -8.35
CA THR A 332 38.62 23.55 -9.66
C THR A 332 37.35 23.11 -10.41
N PHE A 333 37.00 21.82 -10.34
CA PHE A 333 35.77 21.29 -10.93
C PHE A 333 34.50 21.86 -10.27
N LEU A 334 34.49 21.99 -8.94
CA LEU A 334 33.34 22.51 -8.19
C LEU A 334 33.15 24.02 -8.34
N MET A 335 34.23 24.78 -8.57
CA MET A 335 34.22 26.22 -8.88
C MET A 335 33.73 26.51 -10.30
N ALA A 336 33.95 25.60 -11.24
CA ALA A 336 33.49 25.74 -12.63
C ALA A 336 31.98 25.49 -12.82
N GLN A 337 31.26 25.00 -11.80
CA GLN A 337 29.81 24.80 -11.88
C GLN A 337 29.02 26.05 -11.43
N PRO A 338 28.05 26.54 -12.22
CA PRO A 338 27.31 27.75 -11.90
C PRO A 338 26.47 27.60 -10.62
N HIS A 339 26.53 28.61 -9.75
CA HIS A 339 25.72 28.73 -8.54
C HIS A 339 24.23 28.83 -8.92
N LYS A 340 23.45 27.77 -8.68
CA LYS A 340 21.98 27.90 -8.62
C LYS A 340 21.60 28.49 -7.26
N HIS A 341 21.55 29.81 -7.17
CA HIS A 341 21.03 30.53 -6.00
C HIS A 341 19.52 30.27 -5.86
N LEU A 342 19.14 29.51 -4.83
CA LEU A 342 17.82 29.56 -4.21
C LEU A 342 18.03 29.68 -2.69
N CYS A 343 18.56 30.83 -2.28
CA CYS A 343 18.67 31.18 -0.86
C CYS A 343 18.53 32.70 -0.73
N SER A 344 17.30 33.18 -0.63
CA SER A 344 16.97 34.48 -0.03
C SER A 344 15.76 34.31 0.88
N HIS A 345 16.03 34.00 2.15
CA HIS A 345 15.38 34.56 3.34
C HIS A 345 15.46 33.59 4.51
N SER A 346 16.36 33.87 5.44
CA SER A 346 16.06 33.99 6.88
C SER A 346 17.35 34.07 7.68
N LYS A 347 18.00 35.23 7.61
CA LYS A 347 18.75 35.78 8.73
C LYS A 347 18.47 37.27 8.77
N GLN A 348 17.63 37.69 9.70
CA GLN A 348 17.81 38.95 10.41
C GLN A 348 16.92 38.95 11.66
N LEU A 349 17.62 39.04 12.79
CA LEU A 349 17.21 39.29 14.18
C LEU A 349 16.50 38.18 14.94
#